data_AF-A0A958FLM7-F1
#
_entry.id   AF-A0A958FLM7-F1
#
_cell.length_a   1.000
_cell.length_b   1.000
_cell.length_c   1.000
_cell.angle_alpha   90.00
_cell.angle_beta   90.00
_cell.angle_gamma   90.00
#
_symmetry.space_group_name_H-M   'P 1'
#
loop_
_entity.id
_entity.type
_entity.pdbx_description
1 polymer ?
#
loop_
_entity_poly.entity_id
_entity_poly.type
_entity_poly.pdbx_seq_one_letter_code
_entity_poly.pdbx_strand_id
1 'polypeptide(L)'
;MAHAPGAKLVFPDAMFSIAIAIDVHEHLPDPAAFTAELQRVTRPGGRVLVTVPGGDPSKIVNRIKNRIGMTKEKYGHYRDGFSIIELQELLRASGIRPRRASSFSRLFTELIELGINFLYVNVLSKKNASAVKEGTIAPQTEDQLKSIEKTYRLYRLVYPF
;
A
#
# COMPACT_ATOMS: atom_id res chain seq x y z
N MET A 1 14.62 2.42 13.33
CA MET A 1 13.97 1.88 14.56
C MET A 1 12.47 2.00 14.37
N ALA A 2 11.77 0.90 14.13
CA ALA A 2 10.31 0.89 14.10
C ALA A 2 9.80 0.59 15.52
N HIS A 3 8.96 1.47 16.07
CA HIS A 3 8.36 1.29 17.39
C HIS A 3 7.40 0.09 17.39
N ALA A 4 7.37 -0.60 18.52
CA ALA A 4 6.53 -1.77 18.75
C ALA A 4 5.03 -1.44 18.56
N PRO A 5 4.26 -2.34 17.90
CA PRO A 5 2.83 -2.15 17.69
C PRO A 5 2.11 -2.06 19.04
N GLY A 6 1.40 -0.96 19.27
CA GLY A 6 0.60 -0.72 20.49
C GLY A 6 1.26 0.16 21.57
N ALA A 7 2.48 0.64 21.36
CA ALA A 7 3.12 1.57 22.30
C ALA A 7 2.79 3.05 21.98
N LYS A 8 2.64 3.86 23.04
CA LYS A 8 2.53 5.32 22.96
C LYS A 8 3.68 5.88 22.13
N LEU A 9 3.41 6.79 21.20
CA LEU A 9 4.44 7.44 20.41
C LEU A 9 5.33 8.29 21.32
N VAL A 10 6.65 8.18 21.13
CA VAL A 10 7.66 8.85 21.97
C VAL A 10 7.86 10.31 21.52
N PHE A 11 6.74 10.99 21.30
CA PHE A 11 6.67 12.39 20.90
C PHE A 11 5.75 13.15 21.87
N PRO A 12 6.09 14.39 22.22
CA PRO A 12 5.21 15.26 22.98
C PRO A 12 3.86 15.50 22.30
N ASP A 13 2.89 15.93 23.10
CA ASP A 13 1.61 16.43 22.60
C ASP A 13 1.84 17.63 21.68
N ALA A 14 1.02 17.75 20.62
CA ALA A 14 1.02 18.88 19.70
C ALA A 14 2.37 19.23 19.04
N MET A 15 3.30 18.28 18.94
CA MET A 15 4.63 18.50 18.34
C MET A 15 4.57 18.76 16.83
N PHE A 16 3.67 18.10 16.10
CA PHE A 16 3.65 18.12 14.65
C PHE A 16 2.53 18.98 14.07
N SER A 17 2.84 19.70 13.00
CA SER A 17 1.83 20.38 12.19
C SER A 17 1.11 19.43 11.23
N ILE A 18 1.79 18.37 10.80
CA ILE A 18 1.27 17.32 9.92
C ILE A 18 1.79 15.96 10.42
N ALA A 19 0.89 15.00 10.59
CA ALA A 19 1.22 13.59 10.81
C ALA A 19 0.76 12.74 9.62
N ILE A 20 1.58 11.80 9.19
CA ILE A 20 1.31 10.94 8.03
C ILE A 20 1.50 9.49 8.45
N ALA A 21 0.49 8.66 8.23
CA ALA A 21 0.54 7.21 8.38
C ALA A 21 0.21 6.56 7.05
N ILE A 22 1.13 5.74 6.54
CA ILE A 22 0.99 5.06 5.25
C ILE A 22 1.06 3.57 5.50
N ASP A 23 -0.03 2.86 5.24
CA ASP A 23 -0.10 1.40 5.27
C ASP A 23 0.38 0.85 6.64
N VAL A 24 -0.17 1.44 7.71
CA VAL A 24 0.16 1.09 9.11
C VAL A 24 -1.02 0.40 9.80
N HIS A 25 -2.22 0.96 9.69
CA HIS A 25 -3.40 0.57 10.51
C HIS A 25 -3.83 -0.90 10.32
N GLU A 26 -3.55 -1.51 9.18
CA GLU A 26 -3.82 -2.91 8.87
C GLU A 26 -2.92 -3.89 9.63
N HIS A 27 -1.75 -3.43 10.07
CA HIS A 27 -0.76 -4.21 10.82
C HIS A 27 -0.89 -4.05 12.33
N LEU A 28 -1.78 -3.17 12.80
CA LEU A 28 -1.95 -2.89 14.22
C LEU A 28 -3.06 -3.75 14.84
N PRO A 29 -2.85 -4.32 16.03
CA PRO A 29 -3.92 -4.98 16.77
C PRO A 29 -5.03 -3.97 17.12
N ASP A 30 -4.64 -2.81 17.65
CA ASP A 30 -5.53 -1.71 18.01
C ASP A 30 -5.22 -0.44 17.17
N PRO A 31 -5.92 -0.25 16.04
CA PRO A 31 -5.75 0.93 15.20
C PRO A 31 -6.36 2.19 15.83
N ALA A 32 -7.27 2.06 16.81
CA ALA A 32 -7.90 3.19 17.47
C ALA A 32 -6.94 3.86 18.45
N ALA A 33 -6.19 3.07 19.23
CA ALA A 33 -5.14 3.57 20.11
C ALA A 33 -4.06 4.34 19.32
N PHE A 34 -3.62 3.80 18.18
CA PHE A 34 -2.66 4.50 17.32
C PHE A 34 -3.23 5.78 16.71
N THR A 35 -4.50 5.76 16.29
CA THR A 35 -5.16 6.95 15.74
C THR A 35 -5.33 8.05 16.79
N ALA A 36 -5.58 7.69 18.06
CA ALA A 36 -5.58 8.63 19.17
C ALA A 36 -4.18 9.23 19.40
N GLU A 37 -3.11 8.45 19.25
CA GLU A 37 -1.75 8.97 19.32
C GLU A 37 -1.43 9.93 18.17
N LEU A 38 -1.87 9.64 16.95
CA LEU A 38 -1.75 10.58 15.82
C LEU A 38 -2.46 11.90 16.11
N GLN A 39 -3.63 11.85 16.75
CA GLN A 39 -4.33 13.05 17.20
C GLN A 39 -3.52 13.81 18.27
N ARG A 40 -3.02 13.11 19.30
CA ARG A 40 -2.30 13.72 20.42
C ARG A 40 -1.04 14.45 19.98
N VAL A 41 -0.24 13.83 19.13
CA VAL A 41 1.04 14.41 18.67
C VAL A 41 0.85 15.51 17.63
N THR A 42 -0.35 15.63 17.06
CA THR A 42 -0.67 16.67 16.08
C THR A 42 -1.25 17.89 16.80
N ARG A 43 -0.69 19.07 16.52
CA ARG A 43 -1.19 20.31 17.12
C ARG A 43 -2.66 20.58 16.74
N PRO A 44 -3.42 21.33 17.56
CA PRO A 44 -4.74 21.84 17.16
C PRO A 44 -4.68 22.57 15.82
N GLY A 45 -5.58 22.22 14.89
CA GLY A 45 -5.59 22.76 13.52
C GLY A 45 -4.53 22.15 12.57
N GLY A 46 -3.70 21.24 13.05
CA GLY A 46 -2.81 20.42 12.23
C GLY A 46 -3.57 19.43 11.33
N ARG A 47 -2.83 18.71 10.49
CA ARG A 47 -3.41 17.76 9.53
C ARG A 47 -2.90 16.35 9.79
N VAL A 48 -3.79 15.38 9.62
CA VAL A 48 -3.44 13.95 9.62
C VAL A 48 -3.79 13.38 8.27
N LEU A 49 -2.84 12.69 7.63
CA LEU A 49 -3.04 11.94 6.40
C LEU A 49 -2.86 10.46 6.72
N VAL A 50 -3.87 9.66 6.38
CA VAL A 50 -3.83 8.20 6.54
C VAL A 50 -4.10 7.55 5.20
N THR A 51 -3.26 6.59 4.81
CA THR A 51 -3.55 5.65 3.72
C THR A 51 -3.58 4.24 4.26
N VAL A 52 -4.50 3.45 3.71
CA VAL A 52 -4.68 2.04 4.04
C VAL A 52 -5.09 1.28 2.78
N PRO A 53 -4.80 -0.02 2.69
CA PRO A 53 -5.37 -0.90 1.69
C PRO A 53 -6.90 -0.85 1.73
N GLY A 54 -7.53 -0.87 0.55
CA GLY A 54 -8.98 -0.92 0.42
C GLY A 54 -9.51 -2.31 0.80
N GLY A 55 -10.05 -2.44 2.01
CA GLY A 55 -10.48 -3.71 2.60
C GLY A 55 -11.96 -4.02 2.42
N ASP A 56 -12.55 -3.79 1.24
CA ASP A 56 -13.98 -4.09 1.02
C ASP A 56 -14.17 -5.60 0.74
N PRO A 57 -14.78 -6.38 1.64
CA PRO A 57 -14.95 -7.82 1.48
C PRO A 57 -15.93 -8.17 0.34
N SER A 58 -16.77 -7.22 -0.09
CA SER A 58 -17.73 -7.42 -1.18
C SER A 58 -17.08 -7.33 -2.56
N LYS A 59 -15.87 -6.77 -2.66
CA LYS A 59 -15.14 -6.69 -3.94
C LYS A 59 -14.70 -8.07 -4.38
N ILE A 60 -15.08 -8.42 -5.60
CA ILE A 60 -14.74 -9.67 -6.30
C ILE A 60 -13.23 -9.98 -6.22
N VAL A 61 -12.39 -8.95 -6.25
CA VAL A 61 -10.92 -9.08 -6.11
C VAL A 61 -10.50 -9.75 -4.79
N ASN A 62 -11.16 -9.43 -3.67
CA ASN A 62 -10.85 -10.03 -2.37
C ASN A 62 -11.36 -11.48 -2.27
N ARG A 63 -12.49 -11.80 -2.92
CA ARG A 63 -12.95 -13.20 -3.05
C ARG A 63 -12.04 -14.04 -3.93
N ILE A 64 -11.46 -13.47 -5.00
CA ILE A 64 -10.51 -14.16 -5.87
C ILE A 64 -9.18 -14.39 -5.12
N LYS A 65 -8.65 -13.37 -4.42
CA LYS A 65 -7.42 -13.49 -3.60
C LYS A 65 -7.48 -14.62 -2.57
N ASN A 66 -8.61 -14.74 -1.86
CA ASN A 66 -8.83 -15.83 -0.90
C ASN A 66 -8.90 -17.22 -1.57
N ARG A 67 -9.35 -17.29 -2.83
CA ARG A 67 -9.51 -18.57 -3.56
C ARG A 67 -8.22 -19.07 -4.22
N ILE A 68 -7.21 -18.21 -4.37
CA ILE A 68 -5.90 -18.55 -4.96
C ILE A 68 -4.78 -18.72 -3.91
N GLY A 69 -5.13 -18.80 -2.62
CA GLY A 69 -4.15 -19.12 -1.56
C GLY A 69 -3.26 -17.95 -1.09
N MET A 70 -3.62 -16.70 -1.43
CA MET A 70 -3.02 -15.50 -0.82
C MET A 70 -3.73 -15.20 0.51
N THR A 71 -3.49 -16.02 1.54
CA THR A 71 -4.13 -15.87 2.85
C THR A 71 -3.38 -14.90 3.78
N LYS A 72 -4.16 -14.36 4.72
CA LYS A 72 -3.86 -13.28 5.69
C LYS A 72 -2.58 -13.51 6.51
N GLU A 73 -2.22 -14.76 6.76
CA GLU A 73 -1.11 -15.11 7.65
C GLU A 73 0.28 -14.84 7.05
N LYS A 74 0.40 -14.73 5.72
CA LYS A 74 1.70 -14.50 5.05
C LYS A 74 2.16 -13.03 5.04
N TYR A 75 1.28 -12.07 5.35
CA TYR A 75 1.59 -10.64 5.28
C TYR A 75 1.64 -9.92 6.64
N GLY A 76 1.29 -10.60 7.75
CA GLY A 76 1.27 -9.97 9.08
C GLY A 76 0.16 -8.92 9.24
N HIS A 77 -0.95 -9.08 8.54
CA HIS A 77 -2.11 -8.19 8.62
C HIS A 77 -3.08 -8.69 9.69
N TYR A 78 -3.48 -7.82 10.62
CA TYR A 78 -4.62 -8.11 11.50
C TYR A 78 -5.96 -8.01 10.74
N ARG A 79 -5.98 -7.29 9.60
CA ARG A 79 -7.17 -7.05 8.78
C ARG A 79 -6.81 -6.79 7.31
N ASP A 80 -7.75 -7.08 6.40
CA ASP A 80 -7.54 -6.96 4.94
C ASP A 80 -7.38 -5.52 4.45
N GLY A 81 -7.76 -4.55 5.29
CA GLY A 81 -7.76 -3.13 4.99
C GLY A 81 -8.96 -2.46 5.65
N PHE A 82 -9.30 -1.27 5.18
CA PHE A 82 -10.49 -0.55 5.62
C PHE A 82 -11.33 -0.11 4.42
N SER A 83 -12.65 -0.12 4.58
CA SER A 83 -13.51 0.71 3.75
C SER A 83 -13.31 2.20 4.09
N ILE A 84 -13.72 3.08 3.17
CA ILE A 84 -13.68 4.54 3.43
C ILE A 84 -14.52 4.90 4.67
N ILE A 85 -15.66 4.24 4.85
CA ILE A 85 -16.59 4.51 5.95
C ILE A 85 -15.94 4.11 7.28
N GLU A 86 -15.43 2.88 7.39
CA GLU A 86 -14.76 2.39 8.61
C GLU A 86 -13.57 3.28 8.98
N LEU A 87 -12.75 3.69 8.00
CA LEU A 87 -11.62 4.58 8.26
C LEU A 87 -12.09 5.96 8.74
N GLN A 88 -13.15 6.51 8.16
CA GLN A 88 -13.71 7.79 8.59
C GLN A 88 -14.28 7.72 10.01
N GLU A 89 -14.97 6.64 10.36
CA GLU A 89 -15.50 6.40 11.70
C GLU A 89 -14.38 6.28 12.72
N LEU A 90 -13.33 5.51 12.41
CA LEU A 90 -12.13 5.38 13.23
C LEU A 90 -11.49 6.74 13.52
N LEU A 91 -11.28 7.54 12.47
CA LEU A 91 -10.71 8.88 12.61
C LEU A 91 -11.58 9.79 13.49
N ARG A 92 -12.91 9.76 13.29
CA ARG A 92 -13.86 10.56 14.09
C ARG A 92 -13.86 10.15 15.55
N ALA A 93 -13.83 8.86 15.84
CA ALA A 93 -13.81 8.33 17.20
C ALA A 93 -12.58 8.81 17.99
N SER A 94 -11.45 9.01 17.32
CA SER A 94 -10.23 9.58 17.91
C SER A 94 -10.18 11.12 17.90
N GLY A 95 -11.26 11.81 17.55
CA GLY A 95 -11.32 13.28 17.52
C GLY A 95 -10.71 13.93 16.28
N ILE A 96 -10.37 13.15 15.24
CA ILE A 96 -9.88 13.68 13.96
C ILE A 96 -11.08 13.86 13.01
N ARG A 97 -11.29 15.09 12.52
CA ARG A 97 -12.37 15.39 11.56
C ARG A 97 -11.93 15.10 10.13
N PRO A 98 -12.50 14.10 9.42
CA PRO A 98 -12.14 13.81 8.03
C PRO A 98 -12.57 14.97 7.12
N ARG A 99 -11.63 15.52 6.33
CA ARG A 99 -11.91 16.59 5.36
C ARG A 99 -12.04 16.09 3.92
N ARG A 100 -11.24 15.10 3.55
CA ARG A 100 -11.23 14.50 2.21
C ARG A 100 -10.97 13.01 2.36
N ALA A 101 -11.69 12.21 1.59
CA ALA A 101 -11.43 10.79 1.44
C ALA A 101 -11.52 10.44 -0.05
N SER A 102 -10.63 9.58 -0.50
CA SER A 102 -10.61 9.05 -1.85
C SER A 102 -10.10 7.62 -1.81
N SER A 103 -10.62 6.77 -2.68
CA SER A 103 -9.98 5.50 -2.97
C SER A 103 -9.23 5.64 -4.29
N PHE A 104 -8.03 5.08 -4.34
CA PHE A 104 -7.30 4.91 -5.59
C PHE A 104 -7.29 3.41 -5.87
N SER A 105 -7.99 2.99 -6.92
CA SER A 105 -7.95 1.60 -7.37
C SER A 105 -6.90 1.49 -8.46
N ARG A 106 -5.84 0.72 -8.19
CA ARG A 106 -4.74 0.44 -9.12
C ARG A 106 -5.16 -0.26 -10.42
N LEU A 107 -6.46 -0.55 -10.65
CA LEU A 107 -6.93 -1.24 -11.86
C LEU A 107 -6.39 -0.60 -13.16
N PHE A 108 -6.31 0.73 -13.25
CA PHE A 108 -5.78 1.39 -14.45
C PHE A 108 -4.28 1.15 -14.62
N THR A 109 -3.50 1.27 -13.55
CA THR A 109 -2.05 1.03 -13.57
C THR A 109 -1.72 -0.45 -13.74
N GLU A 110 -2.51 -1.34 -13.16
CA GLU A 110 -2.41 -2.80 -13.31
C GLU A 110 -2.78 -3.24 -14.73
N LEU A 111 -3.78 -2.62 -15.37
CA LEU A 111 -4.10 -2.88 -16.78
C LEU A 111 -2.99 -2.39 -17.72
N ILE A 112 -2.38 -1.24 -17.43
CA ILE A 112 -1.22 -0.74 -18.18
C ILE A 112 -0.03 -1.68 -18.00
N GLU A 113 0.27 -2.06 -16.77
CA GLU A 113 1.34 -3.00 -16.44
C GLU A 113 1.11 -4.38 -17.08
N LEU A 114 -0.12 -4.89 -17.04
CA LEU A 114 -0.52 -6.12 -17.72
C LEU A 114 -0.34 -5.98 -19.24
N GLY A 115 -0.75 -4.85 -19.83
CA GLY A 115 -0.56 -4.57 -21.25
C GLY A 115 0.91 -4.52 -21.66
N ILE A 116 1.76 -3.87 -20.86
CA ILE A 116 3.22 -3.80 -21.08
C ILE A 116 3.84 -5.18 -20.96
N ASN A 117 3.50 -5.95 -19.92
CA ASN A 117 4.00 -7.31 -19.71
C ASN A 117 3.54 -8.26 -20.81
N PHE A 118 2.28 -8.14 -21.25
CA PHE A 118 1.74 -8.90 -22.38
C PHE A 118 2.51 -8.62 -23.67
N LEU A 119 2.75 -7.34 -23.98
CA LEU A 119 3.55 -6.93 -25.14
C LEU A 119 4.99 -7.45 -25.04
N TYR A 120 5.60 -7.37 -23.87
CA TYR A 120 6.94 -7.89 -23.63
C TYR A 120 7.01 -9.41 -23.88
N VAL A 121 6.15 -10.20 -23.25
CA VAL A 121 6.16 -11.67 -23.37
C VAL A 121 5.82 -12.14 -24.79
N ASN A 122 4.80 -11.56 -25.41
CA ASN A 122 4.30 -12.09 -26.69
C ASN A 122 5.01 -11.54 -27.92
N VAL A 123 5.57 -10.33 -27.84
CA VAL A 123 6.17 -9.62 -28.99
C VAL A 123 7.67 -9.46 -28.87
N LEU A 124 8.20 -9.16 -27.67
CA LEU A 124 9.62 -8.84 -27.48
C LEU A 124 10.46 -10.05 -26.99
N SER A 125 9.90 -10.89 -26.13
CA SER A 125 10.57 -12.04 -25.49
C SER A 125 10.81 -13.21 -26.45
N LYS A 126 9.99 -13.35 -27.50
CA LYS A 126 10.22 -14.33 -28.59
C LYS A 126 11.59 -14.19 -29.28
N LYS A 127 12.31 -13.08 -29.09
CA LYS A 127 13.67 -12.87 -29.61
C LYS A 127 14.80 -13.15 -28.61
N ASN A 128 14.53 -13.28 -27.31
CA ASN A 128 15.55 -13.53 -26.29
C ASN A 128 15.09 -14.62 -25.32
N ALA A 129 15.50 -15.85 -25.60
CA ALA A 129 15.32 -16.98 -24.70
C ALA A 129 16.18 -16.79 -23.44
N SER A 130 15.59 -16.30 -22.36
CA SER A 130 16.13 -16.44 -21.00
C SER A 130 14.97 -16.46 -20.02
N ALA A 131 14.71 -17.63 -19.44
CA ALA A 131 13.60 -17.89 -18.55
C ALA A 131 13.72 -17.05 -17.26
N VAL A 132 12.69 -16.24 -16.98
CA VAL A 132 12.53 -15.52 -15.72
C VAL A 132 12.10 -16.55 -14.66
N LYS A 133 12.93 -16.79 -13.64
CA LYS A 133 12.57 -17.64 -12.49
C LYS A 133 11.54 -16.94 -11.61
N GLU A 134 10.46 -17.64 -11.27
CA GLU A 134 9.41 -17.21 -10.35
C GLU A 134 9.96 -16.94 -8.94
N GLY A 135 9.47 -15.87 -8.29
CA GLY A 135 9.61 -15.68 -6.84
C GLY A 135 10.09 -14.32 -6.33
N THR A 136 10.55 -13.42 -7.19
CA THR A 136 11.06 -12.10 -6.77
C THR A 136 10.44 -10.98 -7.61
N ILE A 137 9.63 -10.14 -6.95
CA ILE A 137 8.92 -9.00 -7.57
C ILE A 137 9.90 -7.85 -7.92
N ALA A 138 11.11 -7.86 -7.34
CA ALA A 138 12.17 -6.89 -7.62
C ALA A 138 13.51 -7.61 -7.89
N PRO A 139 14.33 -7.11 -8.84
CA PRO A 139 15.66 -7.65 -9.09
C PRO A 139 16.53 -7.49 -7.84
N GLN A 140 17.21 -8.55 -7.42
CA GLN A 140 18.12 -8.53 -6.26
C GLN A 140 19.60 -8.62 -6.66
N THR A 141 19.88 -8.85 -7.93
CA THR A 141 21.24 -8.97 -8.47
C THR A 141 21.40 -8.13 -9.73
N GLU A 142 22.65 -7.78 -10.06
CA GLU A 142 22.99 -6.96 -11.24
C GLU A 142 22.53 -7.64 -12.54
N ASP A 143 22.67 -8.95 -12.65
CA ASP A 143 22.25 -9.72 -13.82
C ASP A 143 20.73 -9.74 -13.99
N GLN A 144 19.98 -9.82 -12.89
CA GLN A 144 18.52 -9.67 -12.90
C GLN A 144 18.10 -8.27 -13.35
N LEU A 145 18.76 -7.22 -12.84
CA LEU A 145 18.49 -5.84 -13.23
C LEU A 145 18.76 -5.62 -14.73
N LYS A 146 19.87 -6.15 -15.26
CA LYS A 146 20.21 -6.10 -16.69
C LYS A 146 19.15 -6.76 -17.57
N SER A 147 18.59 -7.89 -17.13
CA SER A 147 17.55 -8.60 -17.89
C SER A 147 16.24 -7.83 -18.06
N ILE A 148 15.96 -6.87 -17.16
CA ILE A 148 14.72 -6.07 -17.17
C ILE A 148 14.97 -4.58 -17.47
N GLU A 149 16.21 -4.18 -17.78
CA GLU A 149 16.59 -2.79 -18.06
C GLU A 149 15.76 -2.17 -19.19
N LYS A 150 15.48 -2.94 -20.25
CA LYS A 150 14.63 -2.49 -21.38
C LYS A 150 13.20 -2.17 -20.93
N THR A 151 12.67 -2.94 -19.97
CA THR A 151 11.34 -2.72 -19.40
C THR A 151 11.34 -1.43 -18.57
N TYR A 152 12.35 -1.19 -17.73
CA TYR A 152 12.49 0.08 -17.00
C TYR A 152 12.63 1.30 -17.92
N ARG A 153 13.37 1.18 -19.03
CA ARG A 153 13.46 2.24 -20.05
C ARG A 153 12.10 2.54 -20.70
N LEU A 154 11.27 1.52 -20.91
CA LEU A 154 9.91 1.68 -21.41
C LEU A 154 8.99 2.32 -20.37
N TYR A 155 9.08 1.92 -19.09
CA TYR A 155 8.34 2.56 -18.00
C TYR A 155 8.65 4.07 -17.90
N ARG A 156 9.89 4.49 -18.14
CA ARG A 156 10.29 5.91 -18.18
C ARG A 156 9.53 6.72 -19.25
N LEU A 157 9.09 6.10 -20.35
CA LEU A 157 8.30 6.78 -21.38
C LEU A 157 6.84 6.99 -20.96
N VAL A 158 6.31 6.13 -20.09
CA VAL A 158 4.93 6.18 -19.61
C VAL A 158 4.80 7.01 -18.32
N TYR A 159 5.86 7.05 -17.50
CA TYR A 159 5.95 7.83 -16.27
C TYR A 159 7.16 8.79 -16.34
N PRO A 160 6.99 9.99 -16.92
CA PRO A 160 8.10 10.89 -17.22
C PRO A 160 8.58 11.74 -16.03
N PHE A 161 8.57 11.22 -14.80
CA PHE A 161 9.00 11.92 -13.59
C PHE A 161 9.84 11.00 -12.69
#